data_AF-A0AA42B5J2-F1
#
_entry.id   AF-A0AA42B5J2-F1
#
_cell.length_a   1.000
_cell.length_b   1.000
_cell.length_c   1.000
_cell.angle_alpha   90.00
_cell.angle_beta   90.00
_cell.angle_gamma   90.00
#
_symmetry.space_group_name_H-M   'P 1'
#
loop_
_entity.id
_entity.type
_entity.pdbx_description
1 polymer ?
#
loop_
_entity_poly.entity_id
_entity_poly.type
_entity_poly.pdbx_seq_one_letter_code
_entity_poly.pdbx_strand_id
1 'polypeptide(L)'
;MLWFADAHADRVLPALQNSLRNLKLEYVDLYMLLFPVSLKPGSKITMDIEKDDLLPLDYKSVWAAMEECQNLGFTKSIGVSNFSSKKLQELMANAKIPPAVNQVEMSPAFQQKNLREYCKAHNILIIAISVLGSNGTPWGSNAVMGSEVLNQIAMARGKFVAQVSMRWVYEQGAALVVKSFSEKNMRENLKIFDWELTKEDLEKIGHEIPQRRVLEGHFLVSANGPFKSLEELWDGN
;
A
#
# COMPACT_ATOMS: atom_id res chain seq x y z
N MET A 1 0.87 5.52 10.64
CA MET A 1 0.97 6.13 9.29
C MET A 1 0.73 7.62 9.43
N LEU A 2 1.37 8.45 8.61
CA LEU A 2 1.13 9.88 8.52
C LEU A 2 -0.06 10.12 7.61
N TRP A 3 -1.12 10.70 8.16
CA TRP A 3 -2.33 11.05 7.41
C TRP A 3 -2.11 12.30 6.58
N PHE A 4 -2.81 12.45 5.46
CA PHE A 4 -2.63 13.59 4.54
C PHE A 4 -2.94 14.96 5.18
N ALA A 5 -3.77 15.02 6.23
CA ALA A 5 -3.99 16.26 6.99
C ALA A 5 -2.79 16.70 7.84
N ASP A 6 -1.88 15.77 8.15
CA ASP A 6 -0.64 16.02 8.89
C ASP A 6 0.60 15.95 7.98
N ALA A 7 0.41 15.80 6.66
CA ALA A 7 1.50 15.79 5.67
C ALA A 7 2.05 17.21 5.41
N HIS A 8 2.52 17.84 6.49
CA HIS A 8 3.22 19.13 6.57
C HIS A 8 4.41 18.95 7.50
N ALA A 9 5.56 19.53 7.14
CA ALA A 9 6.83 19.26 7.83
C ALA A 9 6.76 19.45 9.36
N ASP A 10 6.11 20.52 9.81
CA ASP A 10 5.94 20.87 11.22
C ASP A 10 4.95 19.95 11.98
N ARG A 11 4.16 19.16 11.26
CA ARG A 11 3.13 18.27 11.83
C ARG A 11 3.54 16.80 11.87
N VAL A 12 4.54 16.39 11.10
CA VAL A 12 4.98 14.99 11.00
C VAL A 12 5.34 14.41 12.37
N LEU A 13 6.27 15.07 13.09
CA LEU A 13 6.73 14.60 14.39
C LEU A 13 5.61 14.62 15.46
N PRO A 14 4.82 15.71 15.63
CA PRO A 14 3.66 15.70 16.51
C PRO A 14 2.66 14.57 16.23
N ALA A 15 2.38 14.29 14.96
CA ALA A 15 1.46 13.23 14.55
C ALA A 15 1.98 11.82 14.90
N LEU A 16 3.28 11.58 14.71
CA LEU A 16 3.94 10.35 15.12
C LEU A 16 3.91 10.20 16.65
N GLN A 17 4.31 11.22 17.40
CA GLN A 17 4.29 11.20 18.86
C GLN A 17 2.88 10.97 19.42
N ASN A 18 1.85 11.53 18.77
CA ASN A 18 0.46 11.25 19.13
C ASN A 18 0.09 9.78 18.90
N SER A 19 0.50 9.21 17.77
CA SER A 19 0.31 7.80 17.48
C SER A 19 1.01 6.91 18.52
N LEU A 20 2.25 7.24 18.89
CA LEU A 20 3.02 6.53 19.92
C LEU A 20 2.33 6.56 21.29
N ARG A 21 1.81 7.71 21.72
CA ARG A 21 1.02 7.81 22.95
C ARG A 21 -0.23 6.94 22.92
N ASN A 22 -0.97 6.95 21.81
CA ASN A 22 -2.19 6.15 21.67
C ASN A 22 -1.89 4.65 21.66
N LEU A 23 -0.78 4.24 21.04
CA LEU A 23 -0.31 2.85 21.02
C LEU A 23 0.39 2.43 22.32
N LYS A 24 0.72 3.39 23.19
CA LYS A 24 1.54 3.19 24.41
C LYS A 24 2.90 2.58 24.08
N LEU A 25 3.54 3.09 23.03
CA LEU A 25 4.86 2.67 22.55
C LEU A 25 5.83 3.85 22.60
N GLU A 26 7.12 3.54 22.76
CA GLU A 26 8.20 4.54 22.67
C GLU A 26 8.64 4.76 21.22
N TYR A 27 8.51 3.73 20.37
CA TYR A 27 8.82 3.77 18.95
C TYR A 27 7.91 2.81 18.16
N VAL A 28 7.89 2.95 16.83
CA VAL A 28 7.32 1.95 15.90
C VAL A 28 8.39 1.42 14.95
N ASP A 29 8.27 0.17 14.48
CA ASP A 29 9.24 -0.35 13.52
C ASP A 29 9.16 0.34 12.14
N LEU A 30 7.95 0.80 11.75
CA LEU A 30 7.72 1.42 10.46
C LEU A 30 6.69 2.57 10.55
N TYR A 31 7.06 3.75 10.03
CA TYR A 31 6.18 4.90 9.87
C TYR A 31 6.09 5.31 8.41
N MET A 32 4.87 5.35 7.85
CA MET A 32 4.67 5.56 6.41
C MET A 32 3.81 6.78 6.11
N LEU A 33 4.15 7.52 5.05
CA LEU A 33 3.30 8.55 4.43
C LEU A 33 2.20 7.88 3.59
N LEU A 34 0.93 8.17 3.90
CA LEU A 34 -0.19 7.36 3.41
C LEU A 34 -0.53 7.54 1.92
N PHE A 35 -0.44 8.77 1.41
CA PHE A 35 -0.72 9.13 0.02
C PHE A 35 0.18 10.32 -0.40
N PRO A 36 0.45 10.50 -1.70
CA PRO A 36 1.27 11.59 -2.22
C PRO A 36 0.50 12.93 -2.30
N VAL A 37 -0.18 13.30 -1.22
CA VAL A 37 -1.08 14.48 -1.16
C VAL A 37 -1.13 15.02 0.27
N SER A 38 -1.36 16.32 0.39
CA SER A 38 -1.63 16.97 1.67
C SER A 38 -3.04 17.55 1.69
N LEU A 39 -3.60 17.78 2.88
CA LEU A 39 -4.80 18.61 3.02
C LEU A 39 -4.47 19.93 3.68
N LYS A 40 -5.36 20.93 3.53
CA LYS A 40 -5.28 22.15 4.33
C LYS A 40 -5.21 21.83 5.83
N PRO A 41 -4.36 22.53 6.59
CA PRO A 41 -4.32 22.38 8.04
C PRO A 41 -5.72 22.61 8.66
N GLY A 42 -6.19 21.64 9.44
CA GLY A 42 -7.50 21.71 10.10
C GLY A 42 -8.64 21.00 9.35
N SER A 43 -8.39 20.47 8.16
CA SER A 43 -9.36 19.60 7.47
C SER A 43 -9.70 18.37 8.31
N LYS A 44 -10.92 17.86 8.13
CA LYS A 44 -11.39 16.66 8.83
C LYS A 44 -10.58 15.43 8.42
N ILE A 45 -10.32 14.55 9.39
CA ILE A 45 -9.67 13.25 9.15
C ILE A 45 -10.76 12.25 8.75
N THR A 46 -11.22 12.35 7.51
CA THR A 46 -12.27 11.50 6.93
C THR A 46 -11.92 11.09 5.50
N MET A 47 -12.60 10.06 4.97
CA MET A 47 -12.52 9.70 3.55
C MET A 47 -13.41 10.60 2.68
N ASP A 48 -14.39 11.28 3.29
CA ASP A 48 -15.17 12.35 2.67
C ASP A 48 -14.36 13.65 2.75
N ILE A 49 -13.39 13.78 1.85
CA ILE A 49 -12.49 14.93 1.79
C ILE A 49 -13.15 16.04 0.99
N GLU A 50 -13.16 17.25 1.56
CA GLU A 50 -13.53 18.46 0.83
C GLU A 50 -12.54 18.69 -0.30
N LYS A 51 -13.05 18.71 -1.54
CA LYS A 51 -12.20 18.72 -2.75
C LYS A 51 -11.29 19.95 -2.84
N ASP A 52 -11.73 21.07 -2.30
CA ASP A 52 -10.96 22.31 -2.26
C ASP A 52 -9.87 22.31 -1.19
N ASP A 53 -9.85 21.33 -0.29
CA ASP A 53 -8.82 21.20 0.74
C ASP A 53 -7.62 20.38 0.29
N LEU A 54 -7.68 19.74 -0.88
CA LEU A 54 -6.56 19.00 -1.45
C LEU A 54 -5.42 19.96 -1.83
N LEU A 55 -4.22 19.68 -1.33
CA LEU A 55 -2.99 20.42 -1.60
C LEU A 55 -1.92 19.50 -2.21
N PRO A 56 -1.05 20.01 -3.10
CA PRO A 56 0.11 19.26 -3.54
C PRO A 56 1.01 18.95 -2.33
N LEU A 57 1.59 17.76 -2.33
CA LEU A 57 2.54 17.35 -1.30
C LEU A 57 3.88 18.06 -1.51
N ASP A 58 4.39 18.72 -0.48
CA ASP A 58 5.81 19.11 -0.42
C ASP A 58 6.65 17.89 -0.04
N TYR A 59 7.01 17.08 -1.05
CA TYR A 59 7.79 15.86 -0.87
C TYR A 59 9.08 16.10 -0.08
N LYS A 60 9.79 17.20 -0.39
CA LYS A 60 11.10 17.50 0.21
C LYS A 60 10.96 17.76 1.70
N SER A 61 10.09 18.69 2.08
CA SER A 61 9.98 19.13 3.48
C SER A 61 9.32 18.05 4.35
N VAL A 62 8.28 17.38 3.84
CA VAL A 62 7.60 16.31 4.58
C VAL A 62 8.51 15.11 4.77
N TRP A 63 9.23 14.69 3.73
CA TRP A 63 10.14 13.55 3.85
C TRP A 63 11.31 13.85 4.77
N ALA A 64 11.91 15.05 4.70
CA ALA A 64 12.95 15.46 5.64
C ALA A 64 12.49 15.41 7.11
N ALA A 65 11.22 15.76 7.38
CA ALA A 65 10.65 15.62 8.72
C ALA A 65 10.42 14.15 9.13
N MET A 66 10.11 13.26 8.18
CA MET A 66 10.06 11.80 8.43
C MET A 66 11.45 11.21 8.70
N GLU A 67 12.47 11.65 7.98
CA GLU A 67 13.88 11.29 8.22
C GLU A 67 14.30 11.71 9.63
N GLU A 68 13.91 12.90 10.08
CA GLU A 68 14.19 13.37 11.44
C GLU A 68 13.49 12.50 12.50
N CYS A 69 12.26 12.06 12.24
CA CYS A 69 11.57 11.12 13.14
C CYS A 69 12.34 9.80 13.31
N GLN A 70 13.02 9.33 12.26
CA GLN A 70 13.88 8.15 12.32
C GLN A 70 15.18 8.44 13.07
N ASN A 71 15.83 9.58 12.81
CA ASN A 71 17.06 9.99 13.50
C ASN A 71 16.86 10.15 15.02
N LEU A 72 15.70 10.66 15.42
CA LEU A 72 15.30 10.81 16.82
C LEU A 72 14.91 9.48 17.48
N GLY A 73 14.83 8.37 16.74
CA GLY A 73 14.53 7.05 17.26
C GLY A 73 13.04 6.74 17.47
N PHE A 74 12.13 7.62 17.04
CA PHE A 74 10.69 7.39 17.14
C PHE A 74 10.17 6.34 16.15
N THR A 75 10.94 6.07 15.09
CA THR A 75 10.69 4.96 14.18
C THR A 75 12.01 4.31 13.73
N LYS A 76 12.02 2.99 13.53
CA LYS A 76 13.22 2.30 12.99
C LYS A 76 13.35 2.46 11.48
N SER A 77 12.24 2.56 10.77
CA SER A 77 12.21 2.73 9.32
C SER A 77 11.08 3.67 8.90
N ILE A 78 11.27 4.33 7.77
CA ILE A 78 10.25 5.15 7.12
C ILE A 78 9.93 4.61 5.73
N GLY A 79 8.71 4.84 5.30
CA GLY A 79 8.24 4.40 3.99
C GLY A 79 7.09 5.24 3.48
N VAL A 80 6.52 4.79 2.38
CA VAL A 80 5.36 5.41 1.75
C VAL A 80 4.27 4.36 1.51
N SER A 81 3.07 4.83 1.19
CA SER A 81 1.95 4.01 0.78
C SER A 81 1.26 4.69 -0.40
N ASN A 82 0.78 3.89 -1.35
CA ASN A 82 0.07 4.36 -2.55
C ASN A 82 0.91 5.28 -3.47
N PHE A 83 2.22 5.03 -3.57
CA PHE A 83 3.09 5.76 -4.50
C PHE A 83 3.30 4.95 -5.78
N SER A 84 3.18 5.62 -6.93
CA SER A 84 3.60 5.10 -8.24
C SER A 84 5.13 5.10 -8.35
N SER A 85 5.68 4.42 -9.36
CA SER A 85 7.12 4.46 -9.64
C SER A 85 7.63 5.87 -9.88
N LYS A 86 6.85 6.72 -10.57
CA LYS A 86 7.23 8.11 -10.85
C LYS A 86 7.27 8.96 -9.57
N LYS A 87 6.26 8.83 -8.70
CA LYS A 87 6.24 9.55 -7.41
C LYS A 87 7.33 9.07 -6.46
N LEU A 88 7.70 7.79 -6.52
CA LEU A 88 8.90 7.30 -5.84
C LEU A 88 10.19 7.95 -6.37
N GLN A 89 10.34 8.12 -7.69
CA GLN A 89 11.49 8.83 -8.28
C GLN A 89 11.57 10.28 -7.79
N GLU A 90 10.43 10.99 -7.79
CA GLU A 90 10.34 12.38 -7.32
C GLU A 90 10.72 12.52 -5.84
N LEU A 91 10.22 11.62 -4.99
CA LEU A 91 10.61 11.57 -3.57
C LEU A 91 12.11 11.31 -3.41
N MET A 92 12.62 10.30 -4.13
CA MET A 92 14.01 9.86 -4.06
C MET A 92 15.00 10.94 -4.51
N ALA A 93 14.60 11.88 -5.36
CA ALA A 93 15.46 12.98 -5.81
C ALA A 93 15.94 13.89 -4.67
N ASN A 94 15.23 13.91 -3.53
CA ASN A 94 15.57 14.75 -2.38
C ASN A 94 15.79 13.96 -1.07
N ALA A 95 15.59 12.64 -1.09
CA ALA A 95 15.69 11.79 0.08
C ALA A 95 17.17 11.53 0.45
N LYS A 96 17.54 11.78 1.71
CA LYS A 96 18.80 11.34 2.32
C LYS A 96 18.68 9.89 2.80
N ILE A 97 17.51 9.53 3.34
CA ILE A 97 17.15 8.17 3.72
C ILE A 97 16.07 7.70 2.74
N PRO A 98 16.35 6.69 1.90
CA PRO A 98 15.34 6.16 0.97
C PRO A 98 14.18 5.51 1.73
N PRO A 99 12.96 5.49 1.17
CA PRO A 99 11.85 4.76 1.76
C PRO A 99 12.19 3.27 1.80
N ALA A 100 12.16 2.66 2.97
CA ALA A 100 12.39 1.23 3.13
C ALA A 100 11.24 0.40 2.52
N VAL A 101 10.04 0.98 2.46
CA VAL A 101 8.81 0.31 2.05
C VAL A 101 7.96 1.21 1.16
N ASN A 102 7.28 0.59 0.17
CA ASN A 102 6.08 1.13 -0.45
C ASN A 102 4.91 0.16 -0.24
N GLN A 103 3.93 0.55 0.57
CA GLN A 103 2.71 -0.23 0.80
C GLN A 103 1.69 0.08 -0.30
N VAL A 104 1.27 -0.90 -1.08
CA VAL A 104 0.35 -0.68 -2.21
C VAL A 104 -0.66 -1.79 -2.35
N GLU A 105 -1.78 -1.48 -3.00
CA GLU A 105 -2.67 -2.52 -3.52
C GLU A 105 -1.87 -3.46 -4.43
N MET A 106 -1.88 -4.74 -4.09
CA MET A 106 -1.28 -5.78 -4.91
C MET A 106 -1.98 -7.13 -4.66
N SER A 107 -2.37 -7.79 -5.75
CA SER A 107 -3.00 -9.11 -5.75
C SER A 107 -2.81 -9.79 -7.10
N PRO A 108 -3.21 -11.07 -7.28
CA PRO A 108 -3.24 -11.71 -8.60
C PRO A 108 -4.03 -10.91 -9.66
N ALA A 109 -5.07 -10.19 -9.23
CA ALA A 109 -5.90 -9.34 -10.09
C ALA A 109 -5.38 -7.91 -10.22
N PHE A 110 -4.29 -7.53 -9.53
CA PHE A 110 -3.60 -6.26 -9.73
C PHE A 110 -2.13 -6.42 -9.36
N GLN A 111 -1.32 -6.82 -10.33
CA GLN A 111 -0.01 -7.41 -10.07
C GLN A 111 1.12 -6.40 -9.93
N GLN A 112 0.90 -5.13 -10.26
CA GLN A 112 1.87 -4.05 -10.07
C GLN A 112 3.23 -4.33 -10.74
N LYS A 113 3.29 -5.01 -11.90
CA LYS A 113 4.55 -5.52 -12.49
C LYS A 113 5.65 -4.44 -12.57
N ASN A 114 5.35 -3.29 -13.18
CA ASN A 114 6.28 -2.17 -13.33
C ASN A 114 6.75 -1.61 -11.98
N LEU A 115 5.84 -1.46 -11.02
CA LEU A 115 6.15 -0.95 -9.70
C LEU A 115 7.01 -1.94 -8.90
N ARG A 116 6.75 -3.24 -9.01
CA ARG A 116 7.55 -4.29 -8.38
C ARG A 116 8.98 -4.30 -8.89
N GLU A 117 9.17 -4.16 -10.19
CA GLU A 117 10.50 -4.08 -10.81
C GLU A 117 11.24 -2.83 -10.33
N TYR A 118 10.58 -1.67 -10.34
CA TYR A 118 11.17 -0.42 -9.85
C TYR A 118 11.57 -0.52 -8.37
N CYS A 119 10.67 -0.97 -7.51
CA CYS A 119 10.93 -1.12 -6.08
C CYS A 119 12.07 -2.10 -5.81
N LYS A 120 12.11 -3.25 -6.50
CA LYS A 120 13.19 -4.23 -6.40
C LYS A 120 14.54 -3.62 -6.80
N ALA A 121 14.59 -2.85 -7.89
CA ALA A 121 15.82 -2.20 -8.34
C ALA A 121 16.37 -1.15 -7.35
N HIS A 122 15.50 -0.58 -6.51
CA HIS A 122 15.86 0.45 -5.53
C HIS A 122 15.89 -0.06 -4.08
N ASN A 123 15.83 -1.38 -3.86
CA ASN A 123 15.77 -1.99 -2.53
C ASN A 123 14.61 -1.48 -1.66
N ILE A 124 13.48 -1.17 -2.28
CA ILE A 124 12.24 -0.78 -1.61
C ILE A 124 11.36 -2.04 -1.48
N LEU A 125 11.04 -2.45 -0.26
CA LEU A 125 10.16 -3.59 -0.02
C LEU A 125 8.70 -3.21 -0.34
N ILE A 126 8.01 -4.02 -1.11
CA ILE A 126 6.56 -3.88 -1.26
C ILE A 126 5.85 -4.58 -0.11
N ILE A 127 4.94 -3.86 0.54
CA ILE A 127 3.92 -4.44 1.41
C ILE A 127 2.59 -4.43 0.66
N ALA A 128 2.10 -5.59 0.27
CA ALA A 128 0.83 -5.75 -0.41
C ALA A 128 -0.34 -5.59 0.56
N ILE A 129 -1.28 -4.72 0.21
CA ILE A 129 -2.61 -4.63 0.83
C ILE A 129 -3.69 -5.03 -0.18
N SER A 130 -4.92 -5.24 0.30
CA SER A 130 -6.04 -5.71 -0.53
C SER A 130 -5.74 -7.02 -1.28
N VAL A 131 -4.90 -7.89 -0.70
CA VAL A 131 -4.47 -9.16 -1.30
C VAL A 131 -5.65 -10.07 -1.67
N LEU A 132 -6.79 -9.90 -0.99
CA LEU A 132 -8.04 -10.64 -1.25
C LEU A 132 -9.07 -9.79 -2.03
N GLY A 133 -8.62 -8.78 -2.77
CA GLY A 133 -9.48 -7.84 -3.51
C GLY A 133 -10.29 -6.88 -2.63
N SER A 134 -9.95 -6.79 -1.34
CA SER A 134 -10.77 -6.10 -0.32
C SER A 134 -12.24 -6.55 -0.32
N ASN A 135 -12.49 -7.81 -0.67
CA ASN A 135 -13.83 -8.39 -0.79
C ASN A 135 -14.66 -8.17 0.48
N GLY A 136 -15.92 -7.77 0.30
CA GLY A 136 -16.84 -7.44 1.40
C GLY A 136 -16.70 -6.01 1.97
N THR A 137 -15.87 -5.15 1.37
CA THR A 137 -15.84 -3.71 1.66
C THR A 137 -16.57 -2.91 0.56
N PRO A 138 -17.07 -1.69 0.83
CA PRO A 138 -17.77 -0.88 -0.17
C PRO A 138 -16.97 -0.56 -1.44
N TRP A 139 -15.64 -0.51 -1.34
CA TRP A 139 -14.72 -0.23 -2.45
C TRP A 139 -14.03 -1.50 -2.98
N GLY A 140 -14.34 -2.67 -2.42
CA GLY A 140 -13.73 -3.94 -2.77
C GLY A 140 -14.30 -4.56 -4.04
N SER A 141 -13.66 -5.63 -4.49
CA SER A 141 -14.10 -6.43 -5.63
C SER A 141 -13.97 -7.92 -5.34
N ASN A 142 -14.83 -8.72 -5.98
CA ASN A 142 -14.72 -10.16 -5.97
C ASN A 142 -13.72 -10.70 -7.02
N ALA A 143 -12.96 -9.83 -7.70
CA ALA A 143 -12.02 -10.22 -8.76
C ALA A 143 -10.96 -11.25 -8.33
N VAL A 144 -10.54 -11.23 -7.06
CA VAL A 144 -9.63 -12.25 -6.51
C VAL A 144 -10.41 -13.47 -6.02
N MET A 145 -11.35 -13.28 -5.10
CA MET A 145 -12.02 -14.39 -4.43
C MET A 145 -12.95 -15.21 -5.34
N GLY A 146 -13.46 -14.60 -6.40
CA GLY A 146 -14.27 -15.22 -7.46
C GLY A 146 -13.51 -15.56 -8.73
N SER A 147 -12.17 -15.48 -8.74
CA SER A 147 -11.37 -15.86 -9.92
C SER A 147 -11.42 -17.37 -10.16
N GLU A 148 -11.87 -17.78 -11.35
CA GLU A 148 -11.88 -19.19 -11.78
C GLU A 148 -10.47 -19.78 -11.81
N VAL A 149 -9.48 -19.01 -12.31
CA VAL A 149 -8.07 -19.42 -12.35
C VAL A 149 -7.55 -19.74 -10.94
N LEU A 150 -7.77 -18.83 -9.99
CA LEU A 150 -7.33 -19.06 -8.60
C LEU A 150 -8.10 -20.20 -7.94
N ASN A 151 -9.37 -20.41 -8.30
CA ASN A 151 -10.17 -21.51 -7.79
C ASN A 151 -9.66 -22.87 -8.28
N GLN A 152 -9.32 -22.98 -9.56
CA GLN A 152 -8.73 -24.20 -10.13
C GLN A 152 -7.38 -24.52 -9.48
N ILE A 153 -6.51 -23.52 -9.30
CA ILE A 153 -5.22 -23.69 -8.60
C ILE A 153 -5.46 -24.10 -7.15
N ALA A 154 -6.40 -23.46 -6.45
CA ALA A 154 -6.76 -23.80 -5.08
C ALA A 154 -7.21 -25.26 -4.94
N MET A 155 -8.07 -25.74 -5.84
CA MET A 155 -8.51 -27.14 -5.89
C MET A 155 -7.34 -28.09 -6.13
N ALA A 156 -6.49 -27.80 -7.13
CA ALA A 156 -5.34 -28.64 -7.48
C ALA A 156 -4.31 -28.74 -6.35
N ARG A 157 -4.15 -27.68 -5.55
CA ARG A 157 -3.22 -27.62 -4.41
C ARG A 157 -3.83 -28.07 -3.09
N GLY A 158 -5.15 -28.33 -3.04
CA GLY A 158 -5.86 -28.61 -1.79
C GLY A 158 -5.83 -27.44 -0.81
N LYS A 159 -5.92 -26.20 -1.32
CA LYS A 159 -5.83 -24.94 -0.55
C LYS A 159 -7.07 -24.08 -0.77
N PHE A 160 -7.19 -22.99 -0.01
CA PHE A 160 -8.22 -21.98 -0.25
C PHE A 160 -7.74 -20.92 -1.25
N VAL A 161 -8.66 -20.31 -2.01
CA VAL A 161 -8.36 -19.19 -2.93
C VAL A 161 -7.58 -18.07 -2.23
N ALA A 162 -7.95 -17.76 -0.97
CA ALA A 162 -7.23 -16.78 -0.18
C ALA A 162 -5.75 -17.17 0.02
N GLN A 163 -5.48 -18.43 0.36
CA GLN A 163 -4.12 -18.93 0.55
C GLN A 163 -3.32 -18.91 -0.76
N VAL A 164 -3.94 -19.25 -1.89
CA VAL A 164 -3.31 -19.11 -3.22
C VAL A 164 -2.94 -17.66 -3.50
N SER A 165 -3.85 -16.72 -3.27
CA SER A 165 -3.57 -15.29 -3.46
C SER A 165 -2.42 -14.79 -2.58
N MET A 166 -2.43 -15.13 -1.29
CA MET A 166 -1.37 -14.76 -0.36
C MET A 166 -0.04 -15.43 -0.70
N ARG A 167 -0.06 -16.71 -1.07
CA ARG A 167 1.13 -17.44 -1.50
C ARG A 167 1.74 -16.83 -2.75
N TRP A 168 0.92 -16.43 -3.72
CA TRP A 168 1.39 -15.73 -4.91
C TRP A 168 2.11 -14.43 -4.56
N VAL A 169 1.54 -13.59 -3.68
CA VAL A 169 2.20 -12.35 -3.22
C VAL A 169 3.53 -12.64 -2.54
N TYR A 170 3.59 -13.66 -1.68
CA TYR A 170 4.82 -14.08 -1.02
C TYR A 170 5.89 -14.50 -2.04
N GLU A 171 5.54 -15.29 -3.05
CA GLU A 171 6.48 -15.72 -4.11
C GLU A 171 6.90 -14.59 -5.04
N GLN A 172 6.13 -13.51 -5.13
CA GLN A 172 6.56 -12.29 -5.81
C GLN A 172 7.61 -11.49 -5.02
N GLY A 173 8.00 -11.95 -3.82
CA GLY A 173 8.99 -11.30 -2.95
C GLY A 173 8.44 -10.10 -2.17
N ALA A 174 7.12 -9.97 -2.09
CA ALA A 174 6.45 -8.92 -1.32
C ALA A 174 6.04 -9.42 0.06
N ALA A 175 6.09 -8.53 1.06
CA ALA A 175 5.38 -8.75 2.31
C ALA A 175 3.88 -8.47 2.11
N LEU A 176 3.03 -8.94 3.02
CA LEU A 176 1.58 -8.82 2.87
C LEU A 176 0.86 -8.57 4.18
N VAL A 177 -0.20 -7.76 4.12
CA VAL A 177 -1.09 -7.48 5.25
C VAL A 177 -2.50 -7.90 4.88
N VAL A 178 -3.05 -8.86 5.62
CA VAL A 178 -4.39 -9.41 5.39
C VAL A 178 -5.21 -9.26 6.66
N LYS A 179 -6.35 -8.57 6.52
CA LYS A 179 -7.28 -8.33 7.63
C LYS A 179 -8.27 -9.47 7.75
N SER A 180 -8.51 -9.92 8.97
CA SER A 180 -9.59 -10.83 9.34
C SER A 180 -10.08 -10.52 10.75
N PHE A 181 -11.37 -10.72 11.00
CA PHE A 181 -11.95 -10.72 12.35
C PHE A 181 -12.28 -12.15 12.84
N SER A 182 -12.12 -13.16 11.98
CA SER A 182 -12.31 -14.57 12.33
C SER A 182 -10.99 -15.19 12.71
N GLU A 183 -10.90 -15.74 13.93
CA GLU A 183 -9.72 -16.46 14.42
C GLU A 183 -9.35 -17.63 13.50
N LYS A 184 -10.36 -18.38 13.04
CA LYS A 184 -10.16 -19.46 12.06
C LYS A 184 -9.44 -18.97 10.82
N ASN A 185 -9.92 -17.87 10.22
CA ASN A 185 -9.29 -17.31 9.03
C ASN A 185 -7.88 -16.77 9.34
N MET A 186 -7.67 -16.14 10.51
CA MET A 186 -6.32 -15.69 10.92
C MET A 186 -5.33 -16.88 10.99
N ARG A 187 -5.75 -18.01 11.56
CA ARG A 187 -4.92 -19.23 11.61
C ARG A 187 -4.68 -19.83 10.22
N GLU A 188 -5.69 -19.88 9.36
CA GLU A 188 -5.55 -20.39 7.99
C GLU A 188 -4.65 -19.50 7.13
N ASN A 189 -4.68 -18.18 7.34
CA ASN A 189 -3.84 -17.24 6.59
C ASN A 189 -2.34 -17.43 6.85
N LEU A 190 -1.96 -18.02 7.99
CA LEU A 190 -0.56 -18.32 8.30
C LEU A 190 -0.04 -19.60 7.63
N LYS A 191 -0.92 -20.42 7.03
CA LYS A 191 -0.56 -21.71 6.40
C LYS A 191 -0.23 -21.57 4.91
N ILE A 192 0.62 -20.59 4.59
CA ILE A 192 1.06 -20.28 3.21
C ILE A 192 2.55 -20.59 2.97
N PHE A 193 3.29 -21.02 4.00
CA PHE A 193 4.75 -21.13 3.92
C PHE A 193 5.25 -22.55 3.64
N ASP A 194 4.44 -23.57 3.95
CA ASP A 194 4.78 -25.00 3.89
C ASP A 194 4.52 -25.65 2.51
N TRP A 195 4.17 -24.85 1.51
CA TRP A 195 3.90 -25.30 0.14
C TRP A 195 4.19 -24.16 -0.84
N GLU A 196 4.29 -24.47 -2.13
CA GLU A 196 4.60 -23.51 -3.18
C GLU A 196 3.67 -23.63 -4.39
N LEU A 197 3.56 -22.55 -5.15
CA LEU A 197 2.94 -22.55 -6.46
C LEU A 197 3.93 -23.11 -7.48
N THR A 198 3.42 -23.85 -8.45
CA THR A 198 4.26 -24.30 -9.57
C THR A 198 4.45 -23.18 -10.58
N LYS A 199 5.44 -23.36 -11.48
CA LYS A 199 5.65 -22.44 -12.60
C LYS A 199 4.39 -22.24 -13.45
N GLU A 200 3.66 -23.32 -13.71
CA GLU A 200 2.40 -23.27 -14.46
C GLU A 200 1.33 -22.43 -13.71
N ASP A 201 1.21 -22.58 -12.39
CA ASP A 201 0.27 -21.76 -11.60
C ASP A 201 0.64 -20.27 -11.70
N LEU A 202 1.93 -19.95 -11.60
CA LEU A 202 2.44 -18.57 -11.70
C LEU A 202 2.21 -17.97 -13.08
N GLU A 203 2.38 -18.76 -14.14
CA GLU A 203 2.10 -18.36 -15.53
C GLU A 203 0.61 -18.07 -15.73
N LYS A 204 -0.28 -18.99 -15.28
CA LYS A 204 -1.73 -18.79 -15.33
C LYS A 204 -2.15 -17.52 -14.60
N ILE A 205 -1.66 -17.33 -13.37
CA ILE A 205 -1.95 -16.09 -12.61
C ILE A 205 -1.43 -14.87 -13.37
N GLY A 206 -0.21 -14.94 -13.92
CA GLY A 206 0.48 -13.83 -14.58
C GLY A 206 -0.17 -13.34 -15.88
N HIS A 207 -0.98 -14.17 -16.53
CA HIS A 207 -1.49 -13.91 -17.88
C HIS A 207 -3.02 -14.07 -18.05
N GLU A 208 -3.67 -14.91 -17.26
CA GLU A 208 -5.10 -15.26 -17.46
C GLU A 208 -6.06 -14.48 -16.56
N ILE A 209 -5.54 -13.76 -15.55
CA ILE A 209 -6.36 -12.96 -14.64
C ILE A 209 -6.41 -11.50 -15.12
N PRO A 210 -7.60 -10.94 -15.42
CA PRO A 210 -7.75 -9.54 -15.78
C PRO A 210 -7.21 -8.61 -14.68
N GLN A 211 -6.48 -7.57 -15.10
CA GLN A 211 -5.85 -6.61 -14.19
C GLN A 211 -6.80 -5.45 -13.88
N ARG A 212 -7.09 -5.20 -12.61
CA ARG A 212 -7.96 -4.13 -12.14
C ARG A 212 -7.59 -3.67 -10.73
N ARG A 213 -7.36 -2.36 -10.60
CA ARG A 213 -7.24 -1.65 -9.33
C ARG A 213 -8.60 -1.54 -8.64
N VAL A 214 -8.67 -1.76 -7.33
CA VAL A 214 -9.89 -1.53 -6.51
C VAL A 214 -9.82 -0.24 -5.71
N LEU A 215 -8.63 0.15 -5.22
CA LEU A 215 -8.39 1.41 -4.56
C LEU A 215 -8.05 2.48 -5.59
N GLU A 216 -9.08 2.95 -6.30
CA GLU A 216 -8.89 3.91 -7.40
C GLU A 216 -8.50 5.31 -6.90
N GLY A 217 -8.92 5.72 -5.71
CA GLY A 217 -8.49 7.02 -5.14
C GLY A 217 -9.28 8.23 -5.63
N HIS A 218 -10.52 8.04 -6.14
CA HIS A 218 -11.42 9.11 -6.57
C HIS A 218 -11.58 10.26 -5.56
N PHE A 219 -11.49 9.97 -4.27
CA PHE A 219 -11.59 10.97 -3.20
C PHE A 219 -10.43 11.99 -3.24
N LEU A 220 -9.30 11.67 -3.89
CA LEU A 220 -8.14 12.56 -4.08
C LEU A 220 -8.12 13.33 -5.40
N VAL A 221 -9.10 13.10 -6.29
CA VAL A 221 -9.18 13.75 -7.60
C VAL A 221 -10.15 14.93 -7.55
N SER A 222 -9.73 16.08 -8.07
CA SER A 222 -10.54 17.30 -8.16
C SER A 222 -10.05 18.18 -9.31
N ALA A 223 -10.95 18.88 -10.00
CA ALA A 223 -10.59 19.84 -11.05
C ALA A 223 -9.69 20.98 -10.52
N ASN A 224 -9.87 21.35 -9.25
CA ASN A 224 -9.09 22.38 -8.56
C ASN A 224 -7.99 21.79 -7.65
N GLY A 225 -7.89 20.47 -7.59
CA GLY A 225 -6.93 19.78 -6.73
C GLY A 225 -5.58 19.53 -7.40
N PRO A 226 -4.65 18.88 -6.68
CA PRO A 226 -3.34 18.54 -7.20
C PRO A 226 -3.37 17.45 -8.28
N PHE A 227 -4.44 16.64 -8.32
CA PHE A 227 -4.68 15.63 -9.35
C PHE A 227 -6.05 15.85 -9.98
N LYS A 228 -6.07 16.10 -11.29
CA LYS A 228 -7.29 16.37 -12.07
C LYS A 228 -7.93 15.10 -12.61
N SER A 229 -7.20 13.99 -12.63
CA SER A 229 -7.69 12.68 -13.07
C SER A 229 -7.03 11.55 -12.26
N LEU A 230 -7.60 10.35 -12.37
CA LEU A 230 -6.97 9.14 -11.83
C LEU A 230 -5.65 8.83 -12.53
N GLU A 231 -5.53 9.19 -13.81
CA GLU A 231 -4.30 9.03 -14.57
C GLU A 231 -3.17 9.88 -14.00
N GLU A 232 -3.44 11.13 -13.59
CA GLU A 232 -2.46 11.98 -12.90
C GLU A 232 -2.12 11.46 -11.49
N LEU A 233 -3.10 10.93 -10.76
CA LEU A 233 -2.89 10.35 -9.44
C LEU A 233 -1.97 9.11 -9.50
N TRP A 234 -2.09 8.28 -10.53
CA TRP A 234 -1.34 7.02 -10.66
C TRP A 234 -0.23 7.03 -11.71
N ASP A 235 -0.04 8.16 -12.39
CA ASP A 235 0.92 8.34 -13.48
C ASP A 235 0.74 7.30 -14.60
N GLY A 236 -0.52 7.06 -14.98
CA GLY A 236 -0.90 6.10 -16.02
C GLY A 236 -0.91 4.62 -15.62
N ASN A 237 -0.75 4.28 -14.32
CA ASN A 237 -0.73 2.90 -13.81
C ASN A 237 -2.05 2.39 -13.22
#